data_AF-A0A6J0DKF5-F1
#
_entry.id   AF-A0A6J0DKF5-F1
#
_cell.length_a   1.000
_cell.length_b   1.000
_cell.length_c   1.000
_cell.angle_alpha   90.00
_cell.angle_beta   90.00
_cell.angle_gamma   90.00
#
_symmetry.space_group_name_H-M   'P 1'
#
loop_
_entity.id
_entity.type
_entity.pdbx_description
1 polymer ?
#
loop_
_entity_poly.entity_id
_entity_poly.type
_entity_poly.pdbx_seq_one_letter_code
_entity_poly.pdbx_strand_id
1 'polypeptide(L)'
;MASEVQEEIPVHEEFFLCGGVETQILKCGPWTNLFDTQSVTRPKLLIFIIPGNPGFSPFYLPFAKNLYSLTKGSFPVWMISHAGFTLVPKDKKILTAPDEPNAQEIEDIYGLNGQIEHKIAFLRAHVPKDVKIILIGHSIGSYISLRVMKHAPELPLRRSKPASLARGSEQSTSSQPGYLHRLLEVHVPVDRKWESLCIL
;
A
#
# COMPACT_ATOMS: atom_id res chain seq x y z
N MET A 1 27.60 26.21 8.49
CA MET A 1 27.03 25.40 7.39
C MET A 1 27.09 23.95 7.83
N ALA A 2 26.10 23.50 8.62
CA ALA A 2 25.99 22.09 8.94
C ALA A 2 25.31 21.43 7.74
N SER A 3 26.09 20.71 6.94
CA SER A 3 25.55 19.83 5.91
C SER A 3 24.67 18.81 6.63
N GLU A 4 23.35 18.94 6.53
CA GLU A 4 22.45 17.86 6.91
C GLU A 4 22.84 16.65 6.05
N VAL A 5 23.52 15.70 6.66
CA VAL A 5 23.64 14.36 6.11
C VAL A 5 22.21 13.85 6.06
N GLN A 6 21.59 13.87 4.89
CA GLN A 6 20.34 13.14 4.67
C GLN A 6 20.69 11.67 4.90
N GLU A 7 20.49 11.20 6.13
CA GLU A 7 20.51 9.76 6.42
C GLU A 7 19.55 9.11 5.43
N GLU A 8 20.10 8.30 4.53
CA GLU A 8 19.32 7.70 3.47
C GLU A 8 18.27 6.78 4.12
N ILE A 9 16.99 7.08 3.88
CA ILE A 9 15.88 6.28 4.43
C ILE A 9 16.09 4.82 4.01
N PRO A 10 16.18 3.88 4.97
CA PRO A 10 16.46 2.50 4.64
C PRO A 10 15.31 1.91 3.83
N VAL A 11 15.66 1.25 2.73
CA VAL A 11 14.74 0.55 1.85
C VAL A 11 15.14 -0.91 1.81
N HIS A 12 14.20 -1.79 2.12
CA HIS A 12 14.40 -3.22 2.03
C HIS A 12 13.56 -3.79 0.89
N GLU A 13 14.19 -4.60 0.05
CA GLU A 13 13.54 -5.28 -1.08
C GLU A 13 13.44 -6.77 -0.80
N GLU A 14 12.22 -7.28 -0.87
CA GLU A 14 11.91 -8.70 -0.72
C GLU A 14 11.11 -9.20 -1.92
N PHE A 15 11.23 -10.51 -2.14
CA PHE A 15 10.43 -11.24 -3.10
C PHE A 15 9.70 -12.35 -2.35
N PHE A 16 8.42 -12.52 -2.62
CA PHE A 16 7.60 -13.54 -1.96
C PHE A 16 6.79 -14.31 -2.99
N LEU A 17 6.51 -15.57 -2.70
CA LEU A 17 5.62 -16.41 -3.50
C LEU A 17 4.18 -16.27 -2.98
N CYS A 18 3.26 -15.78 -3.82
CA CYS A 18 1.85 -15.63 -3.47
C CYS A 18 0.98 -15.89 -4.70
N GLY A 19 -0.04 -16.74 -4.55
CA GLY A 19 -0.94 -17.07 -5.66
C GLY A 19 -0.22 -17.76 -6.83
N GLY A 20 0.83 -18.53 -6.56
CA GLY A 20 1.63 -19.23 -7.58
C GLY A 20 2.66 -18.37 -8.31
N VAL A 21 2.79 -17.07 -7.99
CA VAL A 21 3.76 -16.18 -8.65
C VAL A 21 4.64 -15.43 -7.66
N GLU A 22 5.88 -15.21 -8.08
CA GLU A 22 6.82 -14.36 -7.35
C GLU A 22 6.42 -12.89 -7.50
N THR A 23 6.38 -12.17 -6.39
CA THR A 23 6.05 -10.75 -6.38
C THR A 23 7.03 -9.97 -5.53
N GLN A 24 7.40 -8.78 -6.02
CA GLN A 24 8.30 -7.85 -5.34
C GLN A 24 7.54 -6.98 -4.35
N ILE A 25 8.13 -6.76 -3.19
CA ILE A 25 7.72 -5.74 -2.23
C ILE A 25 8.93 -4.89 -1.82
N LEU A 26 8.71 -3.58 -1.76
CA LEU A 26 9.64 -2.62 -1.17
C LEU A 26 9.09 -2.13 0.16
N LYS A 27 9.95 -2.05 1.17
CA LYS A 27 9.62 -1.60 2.53
C LYS A 27 10.51 -0.43 2.92
N CYS A 28 9.92 0.70 3.27
CA CYS A 28 10.60 1.86 3.84
C CYS A 28 10.35 1.94 5.35
N GLY A 29 11.41 2.18 6.13
CA GLY A 29 11.34 2.22 7.59
C GLY A 29 11.63 0.87 8.25
N PRO A 30 11.35 0.68 9.56
CA PRO A 30 11.65 -0.58 10.24
C PRO A 30 10.95 -1.75 9.54
N TRP A 31 11.74 -2.64 8.95
CA TRP A 31 11.31 -3.79 8.15
C TRP A 31 11.20 -5.07 8.98
N THR A 32 11.21 -4.95 10.31
CA THR A 32 11.05 -6.10 11.21
C THR A 32 9.80 -6.88 10.85
N ASN A 33 9.89 -8.21 10.95
CA ASN A 33 8.74 -9.08 10.75
C ASN A 33 7.62 -8.58 11.66
N LEU A 34 6.50 -8.13 11.07
CA LEU A 34 5.41 -7.56 11.84
C LEU A 34 4.86 -8.57 12.85
N PHE A 35 5.04 -9.87 12.63
CA PHE A 35 4.64 -10.93 13.56
C PHE A 35 5.59 -11.12 14.74
N ASP A 36 6.80 -10.56 14.71
CA ASP A 36 7.75 -10.69 15.82
C ASP A 36 7.24 -9.94 17.06
N THR A 37 6.78 -10.71 18.05
CA THR A 37 6.17 -10.24 19.29
C THR A 37 7.18 -9.67 20.29
N GLN A 38 8.49 -9.82 20.07
CA GLN A 38 9.52 -9.36 21.02
C GLN A 38 9.84 -7.87 20.89
N SER A 39 9.26 -7.18 19.91
CA SER A 39 9.47 -5.75 19.67
C SER A 39 8.56 -4.87 20.52
N VAL A 40 9.15 -4.16 21.50
CA VAL A 40 8.49 -3.07 22.27
C VAL A 40 8.04 -1.90 21.34
N THR A 41 8.49 -1.89 20.09
CA THR A 41 8.32 -0.82 19.10
C THR A 41 7.53 -1.24 17.86
N ARG A 42 6.71 -2.30 17.95
CA ARG A 42 5.89 -2.76 16.81
C ARG A 42 4.97 -1.64 16.29
N PRO A 43 4.98 -1.35 14.98
CA PRO A 43 4.15 -0.29 14.43
C PRO A 43 2.68 -0.67 14.54
N LYS A 44 1.86 0.27 15.05
CA LYS A 44 0.39 0.10 15.17
C LYS A 44 -0.36 0.35 13.85
N LEU A 45 0.34 0.86 12.85
CA LEU A 45 -0.20 1.31 11.57
C LEU A 45 0.84 1.05 10.47
N LEU A 46 0.37 0.54 9.35
CA LEU A 46 1.11 0.31 8.11
C LEU A 46 0.49 1.16 7.00
N ILE A 47 1.34 1.86 6.24
CA ILE A 47 0.92 2.50 4.98
C ILE A 47 1.26 1.52 3.85
N PHE A 48 0.27 1.13 3.05
CA PHE A 48 0.41 0.13 2.01
C PHE A 48 0.00 0.69 0.64
N ILE A 49 0.96 0.74 -0.28
CA ILE A 49 0.82 1.36 -1.61
C ILE A 49 0.62 0.26 -2.65
N ILE A 50 -0.45 0.41 -3.44
CA ILE A 50 -0.75 -0.43 -4.60
C ILE A 50 -0.56 0.43 -5.87
N PRO A 51 0.43 0.10 -6.71
CA PRO A 51 0.76 0.89 -7.90
C PRO A 51 -0.36 0.82 -8.93
N GLY A 52 -0.39 1.80 -9.84
CA GLY A 52 -1.10 1.72 -11.11
C GLY A 52 -0.31 0.96 -12.17
N ASN A 53 -0.79 0.97 -13.42
CA ASN A 53 -0.03 0.43 -14.55
C ASN A 53 1.30 1.19 -14.74
N PRO A 54 2.42 0.49 -15.01
CA PRO A 54 2.51 -0.91 -15.40
C PRO A 54 2.53 -1.93 -14.24
N GLY A 55 2.37 -1.50 -12.98
CA GLY A 55 2.35 -2.37 -11.80
C GLY A 55 3.69 -2.47 -11.08
N PHE A 56 4.64 -1.59 -11.39
CA PHE A 56 5.99 -1.60 -10.81
C PHE A 56 6.07 -0.74 -9.55
N SER A 57 6.34 -1.36 -8.40
CA SER A 57 6.42 -0.65 -7.12
C SER A 57 7.62 0.30 -6.96
N PRO A 58 8.82 0.06 -7.52
CA PRO A 58 9.95 0.97 -7.39
C PRO A 58 9.73 2.37 -7.97
N PHE A 59 8.77 2.56 -8.91
CA PHE A 59 8.40 3.90 -9.38
C PHE A 59 7.82 4.80 -8.28
N TYR A 60 7.27 4.21 -7.21
CA TYR A 60 6.67 4.94 -6.09
C TYR A 60 7.67 5.14 -4.95
N LEU A 61 8.92 4.70 -5.09
CA LEU A 61 9.91 4.77 -4.02
C LEU A 61 10.18 6.20 -3.53
N PRO A 62 10.34 7.23 -4.38
CA PRO A 62 10.49 8.60 -3.91
C PRO A 62 9.27 9.08 -3.11
N PHE A 63 8.06 8.72 -3.56
CA PHE A 63 6.82 9.04 -2.86
C PHE A 63 6.74 8.34 -1.49
N ALA A 64 7.09 7.05 -1.42
CA ALA A 64 7.11 6.31 -0.16
C ALA A 64 8.16 6.84 0.84
N LYS A 65 9.36 7.20 0.35
CA LYS A 65 10.40 7.88 1.15
C LYS A 65 9.87 9.20 1.72
N ASN A 66 9.19 10.01 0.90
CA ASN A 66 8.59 11.26 1.35
C ASN A 66 7.48 11.03 2.38
N LEU A 67 6.59 10.06 2.17
CA LEU A 67 5.57 9.69 3.16
C LEU A 67 6.20 9.27 4.48
N TYR A 68 7.21 8.41 4.44
CA TYR A 68 7.91 7.95 5.63
C TYR A 68 8.51 9.13 6.43
N SER A 69 9.18 10.06 5.74
CA SER A 69 9.71 11.30 6.33
C SER A 69 8.62 12.19 6.92
N LEU A 70 7.50 12.39 6.21
CA LEU A 70 6.37 13.19 6.69
C LEU A 70 5.73 12.61 7.96
N THR A 71 5.78 11.28 8.11
CA THR A 71 5.34 10.61 9.33
C THR A 71 6.42 10.54 10.42
N LYS A 72 7.57 11.20 10.21
CA LYS A 72 8.73 11.20 11.11
C LYS A 72 9.22 9.79 11.43
N GLY A 73 9.09 8.88 10.48
CA GLY A 73 9.44 7.47 10.63
C GLY A 73 8.53 6.67 11.57
N SER A 74 7.35 7.20 11.93
CA SER A 74 6.44 6.53 12.88
C SER A 74 5.76 5.29 12.30
N PHE A 75 5.59 5.23 10.99
CA PHE A 75 4.84 4.17 10.31
C PHE A 75 5.64 3.62 9.13
N PRO A 76 5.84 2.30 9.02
CA PRO A 76 6.44 1.71 7.84
C PRO A 76 5.57 1.97 6.61
N VAL A 77 6.22 2.12 5.46
CA VAL A 77 5.56 2.29 4.16
C VAL A 77 5.97 1.13 3.27
N TRP A 78 4.99 0.31 2.87
CA TRP A 78 5.20 -0.85 2.01
C TRP A 78 4.60 -0.60 0.63
N MET A 79 5.26 -1.09 -0.41
CA MET A 79 4.79 -0.99 -1.79
C MET A 79 4.91 -2.36 -2.46
N ILE A 80 3.79 -2.89 -2.94
CA ILE A 80 3.72 -4.21 -3.60
C ILE A 80 3.63 -4.05 -5.11
N SER A 81 4.45 -4.77 -5.89
CA SER A 81 4.28 -4.80 -7.34
C SER A 81 3.03 -5.61 -7.73
N HIS A 82 2.50 -5.41 -8.93
CA HIS A 82 1.52 -6.35 -9.48
C HIS A 82 2.16 -7.71 -9.72
N ALA A 83 1.40 -8.77 -9.46
CA ALA A 83 1.85 -10.14 -9.60
C ALA A 83 2.24 -10.40 -11.06
N GLY A 84 3.40 -11.02 -11.30
CA GLY A 84 3.93 -11.27 -12.65
C GLY A 84 4.66 -10.10 -13.32
N PHE A 85 4.74 -8.93 -12.67
CA PHE A 85 5.44 -7.79 -13.27
C PHE A 85 6.96 -7.83 -13.07
N THR A 86 7.43 -8.30 -11.91
CA THR A 86 8.85 -8.30 -11.57
C THR A 86 9.44 -9.70 -11.74
N LEU A 87 10.57 -9.80 -12.44
CA LEU A 87 11.40 -11.00 -12.48
C LEU A 87 12.32 -11.03 -11.26
N VAL A 88 12.34 -12.14 -10.52
CA VAL A 88 13.27 -12.31 -9.39
C VAL A 88 14.70 -12.48 -9.91
N PRO A 89 15.66 -11.67 -9.46
CA PRO A 89 17.07 -11.89 -9.77
C PRO A 89 17.53 -13.26 -9.27
N LYS A 90 18.36 -13.96 -10.05
CA LYS A 90 18.80 -15.35 -9.76
C LYS A 90 19.44 -15.54 -8.37
N ASP A 91 19.96 -14.47 -7.78
CA ASP A 91 20.70 -14.51 -6.52
C ASP A 91 19.83 -14.16 -5.29
N LYS A 92 18.55 -13.83 -5.50
CA LYS A 92 17.62 -13.43 -4.43
C LYS A 92 16.86 -14.64 -3.88
N LYS A 93 16.76 -14.72 -2.56
CA LYS A 93 15.89 -15.69 -1.88
C LYS A 93 14.43 -15.27 -2.02
N ILE A 94 13.58 -16.22 -2.35
CA ILE A 94 12.12 -16.06 -2.35
C ILE A 94 11.61 -16.45 -0.96
N LEU A 95 10.84 -15.57 -0.34
CA LEU A 95 10.21 -15.83 0.94
C LEU A 95 8.88 -16.56 0.71
N THR A 96 8.67 -17.66 1.40
CA THR A 96 7.37 -18.34 1.51
C THR A 96 6.72 -17.98 2.85
N ALA A 97 5.41 -17.80 2.87
CA ALA A 97 4.69 -17.55 4.11
C ALA A 97 4.86 -18.76 5.06
N PRO A 98 5.04 -18.55 6.38
CA PRO A 98 5.37 -19.61 7.33
C PRO A 98 4.38 -20.79 7.39
N ASP A 99 3.12 -20.57 6.99
CA ASP A 99 2.01 -21.51 7.18
C ASP A 99 1.31 -21.96 5.89
N GLU A 100 1.90 -21.77 4.71
CA GLU A 100 1.30 -22.19 3.44
C GLU A 100 2.15 -23.29 2.76
N PRO A 101 1.85 -24.59 2.98
CA PRO A 101 2.53 -25.69 2.30
C PRO A 101 2.28 -25.73 0.78
N ASN A 102 1.39 -24.89 0.25
CA ASN A 102 1.16 -24.61 -1.15
C ASN A 102 0.44 -23.26 -1.22
N ALA A 103 1.11 -22.18 -1.64
CA ALA A 103 0.42 -20.93 -1.93
C ALA A 103 -0.65 -21.25 -2.98
N GLN A 104 -1.92 -21.29 -2.57
CA GLN A 104 -3.02 -21.71 -3.42
C GLN A 104 -2.96 -20.92 -4.73
N GLU A 105 -2.82 -21.62 -5.85
CA GLU A 105 -2.71 -20.98 -7.16
C GLU A 105 -3.96 -20.12 -7.40
N ILE A 106 -3.74 -18.86 -7.77
CA ILE A 106 -4.83 -17.95 -8.13
C ILE A 106 -5.04 -18.12 -9.63
N GLU A 107 -6.21 -18.63 -10.03
CA GLU A 107 -6.51 -18.98 -11.42
C GLU A 107 -6.34 -17.79 -12.39
N ASP A 108 -6.87 -16.61 -12.01
CA ASP A 108 -6.80 -15.37 -12.81
C ASP A 108 -5.65 -14.43 -12.35
N ILE A 109 -4.49 -14.97 -11.96
CA ILE A 109 -3.42 -14.19 -11.29
C ILE A 109 -2.99 -12.94 -12.07
N TYR A 110 -3.03 -12.97 -13.40
CA TYR A 110 -2.69 -11.82 -14.25
C TYR A 110 -3.88 -10.92 -14.60
N GLY A 111 -5.12 -11.39 -14.39
CA GLY A 111 -6.31 -10.57 -14.55
C GLY A 111 -6.64 -9.73 -13.33
N LEU A 112 -7.62 -8.84 -13.47
CA LEU A 112 -7.95 -7.87 -12.44
C LEU A 112 -8.44 -8.53 -11.14
N ASN A 113 -9.19 -9.63 -11.25
CA ASN A 113 -9.73 -10.31 -10.08
C ASN A 113 -8.61 -11.05 -9.33
N GLY A 114 -7.76 -11.80 -10.04
CA GLY A 114 -6.64 -12.47 -9.37
C GLY A 114 -5.63 -11.47 -8.80
N GLN A 115 -5.44 -10.30 -9.42
CA GLN A 115 -4.65 -9.22 -8.80
C GLN A 115 -5.30 -8.70 -7.51
N ILE A 116 -6.63 -8.66 -7.37
CA ILE A 116 -7.29 -8.30 -6.11
C ILE A 116 -7.06 -9.38 -5.06
N GLU A 117 -7.31 -10.64 -5.40
CA GLU A 117 -7.12 -11.80 -4.52
C GLU A 117 -5.68 -11.90 -4.05
N HIS A 118 -4.72 -11.66 -4.93
CA HIS A 118 -3.30 -11.64 -4.63
C HIS A 118 -2.95 -10.64 -3.51
N LYS A 119 -3.49 -9.41 -3.54
CA LYS A 119 -3.22 -8.41 -2.48
C LYS A 119 -3.91 -8.79 -1.17
N ILE A 120 -5.10 -9.38 -1.23
CA ILE A 120 -5.80 -9.89 -0.04
C ILE A 120 -4.99 -11.02 0.61
N ALA A 121 -4.56 -12.01 -0.18
CA ALA A 121 -3.76 -13.14 0.29
C ALA A 121 -2.45 -12.65 0.91
N PHE A 122 -1.75 -11.74 0.23
CA PHE A 122 -0.53 -11.12 0.75
C PHE A 122 -0.77 -10.45 2.11
N LEU A 123 -1.77 -9.58 2.23
CA LEU A 123 -2.04 -8.84 3.46
C LEU A 123 -2.42 -9.77 4.62
N ARG A 124 -3.21 -10.83 4.36
CA ARG A 124 -3.57 -11.83 5.38
C ARG A 124 -2.35 -12.60 5.90
N ALA A 125 -1.43 -12.95 5.02
CA ALA A 125 -0.24 -13.71 5.37
C ALA A 125 0.86 -12.86 6.04
N HIS A 126 0.96 -11.57 5.69
CA HIS A 126 2.12 -10.74 6.06
C HIS A 126 1.80 -9.59 7.01
N VAL A 127 0.53 -9.27 7.24
CA VAL A 127 0.11 -8.18 8.13
C VAL A 127 -0.72 -8.74 9.29
N PRO A 128 -0.24 -8.62 10.53
CA PRO A 128 -0.99 -9.05 11.69
C PRO A 128 -2.29 -8.29 11.91
N LYS A 129 -3.29 -8.96 12.50
CA LYS A 129 -4.66 -8.43 12.69
C LYS A 129 -4.76 -7.17 13.56
N ASP A 130 -3.78 -6.94 14.45
CA ASP A 130 -3.68 -5.79 15.35
C ASP A 130 -2.99 -4.58 14.71
N VAL A 131 -2.35 -4.73 13.54
CA VAL A 131 -1.70 -3.65 12.80
C VAL A 131 -2.70 -3.02 11.84
N LYS A 132 -3.08 -1.75 12.06
CA LYS A 132 -4.00 -1.04 11.17
C LYS A 132 -3.36 -0.78 9.82
N ILE A 133 -4.14 -0.75 8.74
CA ILE A 133 -3.61 -0.54 7.38
C ILE A 133 -4.25 0.71 6.76
N ILE A 134 -3.44 1.60 6.18
CA ILE A 134 -3.88 2.66 5.26
C ILE A 134 -3.54 2.20 3.85
N LEU A 135 -4.53 2.15 2.96
CA LEU A 135 -4.32 1.82 1.55
C LEU A 135 -4.17 3.09 0.72
N ILE A 136 -3.11 3.13 -0.08
CA ILE A 136 -2.92 4.16 -1.10
C ILE A 136 -2.91 3.47 -2.45
N GLY A 137 -3.88 3.80 -3.30
CA GLY A 137 -3.96 3.28 -4.65
C GLY A 137 -3.71 4.37 -5.68
N HIS A 138 -2.97 4.06 -6.73
CA HIS A 138 -2.87 4.91 -7.91
C HIS A 138 -3.52 4.23 -9.12
N SER A 139 -4.34 4.95 -9.89
CA SER A 139 -5.00 4.44 -11.10
C SER A 139 -5.73 3.10 -10.84
N ILE A 140 -5.41 2.02 -11.55
CA ILE A 140 -5.98 0.68 -11.32
C ILE A 140 -5.74 0.19 -9.88
N GLY A 141 -4.65 0.61 -9.23
CA GLY A 141 -4.36 0.35 -7.82
C GLY A 141 -5.41 0.94 -6.88
N SER A 142 -6.08 2.05 -7.25
CA SER A 142 -7.21 2.61 -6.51
C SER A 142 -8.42 1.68 -6.54
N TYR A 143 -8.73 1.13 -7.71
CA TYR A 143 -9.81 0.16 -7.86
C TYR A 143 -9.50 -1.12 -7.06
N ILE A 144 -8.27 -1.64 -7.17
CA ILE A 144 -7.82 -2.80 -6.39
C ILE A 144 -7.98 -2.51 -4.89
N SER A 145 -7.53 -1.35 -4.41
CA SER A 145 -7.65 -0.95 -2.99
C SER A 145 -9.10 -0.95 -2.50
N LEU A 146 -10.03 -0.43 -3.31
CA LEU A 146 -11.46 -0.44 -3.00
C LEU A 146 -12.03 -1.85 -2.93
N ARG A 147 -11.59 -2.74 -3.83
CA ARG A 147 -12.04 -4.14 -3.87
C ARG A 147 -11.45 -4.93 -2.71
N VAL A 148 -10.18 -4.71 -2.34
CA VAL A 148 -9.58 -5.27 -1.12
C VAL A 148 -10.41 -4.90 0.10
N MET A 149 -10.77 -3.62 0.28
CA MET A 149 -11.64 -3.19 1.39
C MET A 149 -13.02 -3.85 1.38
N LYS A 150 -13.58 -4.11 0.20
CA LYS A 150 -14.90 -4.75 0.06
C LYS A 150 -14.86 -6.25 0.36
N HIS A 151 -13.83 -6.94 -0.09
CA HIS A 151 -13.73 -8.40 -0.05
C HIS A 151 -12.96 -8.94 1.17
N ALA A 152 -12.24 -8.08 1.89
CA ALA A 152 -11.53 -8.43 3.12
C ALA A 152 -11.88 -7.46 4.28
N PRO A 153 -13.16 -7.39 4.71
CA PRO A 153 -13.60 -6.49 5.78
C PRO A 153 -12.99 -6.83 7.15
N GLU A 154 -12.45 -8.03 7.32
CA GLU A 154 -11.73 -8.47 8.52
C GLU A 154 -10.34 -7.83 8.67
N LEU A 155 -9.77 -7.32 7.57
CA LEU A 155 -8.51 -6.59 7.63
C LEU A 155 -8.74 -5.25 8.35
N PRO A 156 -7.81 -4.81 9.23
CA PRO A 156 -7.95 -3.59 10.03
C PRO A 156 -7.69 -2.30 9.20
N LEU A 157 -8.38 -2.18 8.07
CA LEU A 157 -8.24 -1.08 7.11
C LEU A 157 -8.89 0.19 7.66
N ARG A 158 -8.13 1.28 7.66
CA ARG A 158 -8.59 2.61 8.09
C ARG A 158 -8.93 3.43 6.87
N ARG A 159 -10.21 3.83 6.77
CA ARG A 159 -10.62 4.90 5.87
C ARG A 159 -10.13 6.23 6.44
N SER A 160 -9.40 6.98 5.64
CA SER A 160 -9.18 8.40 5.86
C SER A 160 -10.55 9.08 5.96
N LYS A 161 -10.73 9.88 7.02
CA LYS A 161 -11.90 10.76 7.08
C LYS A 161 -11.60 11.91 6.11
N PRO A 162 -12.54 12.29 5.23
CA PRO A 162 -12.37 13.50 4.45
C PRO A 162 -12.08 14.65 5.42
N ALA A 163 -11.01 15.40 5.17
CA ALA A 163 -10.78 16.64 5.88
C ALA A 163 -12.04 17.49 5.68
N SER A 164 -12.79 17.72 6.75
CA SER A 164 -13.90 18.65 6.70
C SER A 164 -13.28 20.02 6.44
N LEU A 165 -13.25 20.44 5.17
CA LEU A 165 -13.20 21.86 4.84
C LEU A 165 -14.29 22.50 5.69
N ALA A 166 -13.88 23.40 6.61
CA ALA A 166 -14.79 24.15 7.43
C ALA A 166 -15.85 24.75 6.49
N ARG A 167 -17.11 24.32 6.64
CA ARG A 167 -18.23 24.90 5.90
C ARG A 167 -18.33 26.35 6.32
N GLY A 168 -17.78 27.24 5.50
CA GLY A 168 -18.32 28.58 5.35
C GLY A 168 -19.80 28.44 5.01
N SER A 169 -20.63 29.14 5.77
CA SER A 169 -22.07 29.16 5.63
C SER A 169 -22.48 29.69 4.26
N GLU A 170 -22.95 28.82 3.37
CA GLU A 170 -23.79 29.23 2.25
C GLU A 170 -25.04 28.34 2.16
N GLN A 171 -26.16 29.03 1.99
CA GLN A 171 -27.52 28.54 2.08
C GLN A 171 -27.90 27.61 0.91
N SER A 172 -28.83 26.72 1.23
CA SER A 172 -29.76 25.95 0.39
C SER A 172 -29.74 26.14 -1.13
N THR A 173 -29.70 25.02 -1.87
CA THR A 173 -30.78 24.61 -2.79
C THR A 173 -30.64 23.12 -3.14
N SER A 174 -31.74 22.56 -3.61
CA SER A 174 -32.15 21.16 -3.61
C SER A 174 -31.57 20.24 -4.70
N SER A 175 -31.64 18.93 -4.40
CA SER A 175 -32.01 17.79 -5.26
C SER A 175 -30.91 16.86 -5.83
N GLN A 176 -31.21 15.55 -5.69
CA GLN A 176 -30.66 14.32 -6.28
C GLN A 176 -29.51 13.57 -5.53
N PRO A 177 -29.64 12.25 -5.28
CA PRO A 177 -28.61 11.44 -4.62
C PRO A 177 -27.59 10.96 -5.66
N GLY A 178 -26.56 11.78 -5.90
CA GLY A 178 -25.38 11.36 -6.66
C GLY A 178 -24.50 10.43 -5.83
N TYR A 179 -24.24 9.22 -6.34
CA TYR A 179 -23.20 8.31 -5.82
C TYR A 179 -21.87 9.04 -5.76
N LEU A 180 -21.48 9.43 -4.55
CA LEU A 180 -20.30 10.26 -4.37
C LEU A 180 -19.08 9.39 -4.10
N HIS A 181 -18.41 8.99 -5.17
CA HIS A 181 -16.99 8.65 -5.11
C HIS A 181 -16.22 9.93 -4.74
N ARG A 182 -16.02 10.18 -3.45
CA ARG A 182 -15.27 11.35 -2.97
C ARG A 182 -13.81 10.92 -2.79
N LEU A 183 -12.97 11.18 -3.81
CA LEU A 183 -11.51 11.05 -3.73
C LEU A 183 -10.94 12.06 -2.72
N LEU A 184 -9.98 11.64 -1.90
CA LEU A 184 -9.05 12.54 -1.23
C LEU A 184 -7.84 12.72 -2.14
N GLU A 185 -7.79 13.87 -2.82
CA GLU A 185 -6.59 14.31 -3.55
C GLU A 185 -5.63 14.95 -2.55
N VAL A 186 -4.52 14.29 -2.25
CA VAL A 186 -3.38 14.96 -1.60
C VAL A 186 -2.56 15.63 -2.68
N HIS A 187 -2.48 16.97 -2.59
CA HIS A 187 -1.59 17.76 -3.41
C HIS A 187 -0.15 17.53 -2.94
N VAL A 188 0.55 16.61 -3.61
CA VAL A 188 2.00 16.47 -3.48
C VAL A 188 2.62 17.35 -4.57
N PRO A 189 3.50 18.32 -4.23
CA PRO A 189 4.21 19.10 -5.24
C PRO A 189 5.25 18.18 -5.89
N VAL A 190 4.85 17.53 -6.99
CA VAL A 190 5.76 16.89 -7.93
C VAL A 190 5.64 17.69 -9.23
N ASP A 191 6.77 18.15 -9.75
CA ASP A 191 6.88 19.04 -10.91
C ASP A 191 5.82 18.79 -12.00
N ARG A 192 4.83 19.69 -12.04
CA ARG A 192 3.86 19.93 -13.12
C ARG A 192 3.33 18.68 -13.86
N LYS A 193 2.88 17.64 -13.15
CA LYS A 193 1.88 16.71 -13.71
C LYS A 193 0.83 16.37 -12.67
N TRP A 194 -0.42 16.61 -13.03
CA TRP A 194 -1.60 16.20 -12.29
C TRP A 194 -1.69 14.67 -12.30
N GLU A 195 -1.42 14.02 -11.17
CA GLU A 195 -1.72 12.60 -10.99
C GLU A 195 -2.75 12.46 -9.87
N SER A 196 -3.95 11.96 -10.21
CA SER A 196 -5.01 11.70 -9.23
C SER A 196 -4.61 10.55 -8.32
N LEU A 197 -4.06 10.89 -7.16
CA LEU A 197 -3.77 9.94 -6.09
C LEU A 197 -5.04 9.73 -5.26
N CYS A 198 -5.53 8.50 -5.18
CA CYS A 198 -6.59 8.14 -4.24
C CYS A 198 -5.95 7.73 -2.92
N ILE A 199 -5.98 8.61 -1.92
CA ILE A 199 -5.74 8.19 -0.53
C ILE A 199 -7.09 7.83 0.06
N LEU A 200 -7.26 6.56 0.44
CA LEU A 200 -8.53 6.05 0.96
C LEU A 200 -8.48 5.89 2.47
#